data_AF-A0A482Y7P9-F1
#
_entry.id   AF-A0A482Y7P9-F1
#
_cell.length_a   1.000
_cell.length_b   1.000
_cell.length_c   1.000
_cell.angle_alpha   90.00
_cell.angle_beta   90.00
_cell.angle_gamma   90.00
#
_symmetry.space_group_name_H-M   'P 1'
#
loop_
_entity.id
_entity.type
_entity.pdbx_description
1 polymer ?
#
loop_
_entity_poly.entity_id
_entity_poly.type
_entity_poly.pdbx_seq_one_letter_code
_entity_poly.pdbx_strand_id
1 'polypeptide(L)' 'MNVTSAESRAGEDHALISRGYRITVDDGRDSFYAICIEEQDSETAWIMSDTVRSLEDMQ' A
#
# COMPACT_ATOMS: atom_id res chain seq x y z
N MET A 1 -18.20 12.98 22.43
CA MET A 1 -17.85 12.36 21.14
C MET A 1 -16.35 12.51 21.01
N ASN A 2 -15.57 11.48 21.34
CA ASN A 2 -14.10 11.56 21.29
C ASN A 2 -13.67 11.39 19.84
N VAL A 3 -13.27 12.49 19.20
CA VAL A 3 -12.56 12.45 17.93
C VAL A 3 -11.12 12.10 18.26
N THR A 4 -10.69 10.88 17.93
CA THR A 4 -9.27 10.52 17.91
C THR A 4 -8.62 11.32 16.79
N SER A 5 -7.91 12.38 17.16
CA SER A 5 -7.08 13.13 16.22
C SER A 5 -5.93 12.23 15.79
N ALA A 6 -5.76 12.02 14.49
CA ALA A 6 -4.57 11.35 13.97
C ALA A 6 -3.36 12.23 14.34
N GLU A 7 -2.51 11.77 15.25
CA GLU A 7 -1.24 12.42 15.52
C GLU A 7 -0.39 12.28 14.25
N SER A 8 -0.14 13.40 13.57
CA SER A 8 0.85 13.43 12.49
C SER A 8 2.21 13.10 13.10
N ARG A 9 2.81 11.98 12.71
CA ARG A 9 4.20 11.59 13.05
C ARG A 9 5.20 12.49 12.31
N ALA A 10 5.06 13.80 12.46
CA ALA A 10 5.92 14.79 11.84
C ALA A 10 7.27 14.79 12.58
N GLY A 11 8.23 14.01 12.08
CA GLY A 11 9.58 13.99 12.65
C GLY A 11 10.54 12.98 12.06
N GLU A 12 10.05 11.90 11.45
CA GLU A 12 10.89 10.91 10.79
C GLU A 12 10.37 10.71 9.36
N ASP A 13 11.27 10.76 8.38
CA ASP A 13 10.98 10.39 6.98
C ASP A 13 10.66 8.88 6.93
N HIS A 14 9.44 8.52 7.35
CA HIS A 14 8.91 7.17 7.26
C HIS A 14 8.57 6.90 5.79
N ALA A 15 9.59 6.61 4.99
CA ALA A 15 9.43 6.31 3.58
C ALA A 15 8.66 4.98 3.43
N LEU A 16 7.52 5.04 2.76
CA LEU A 16 6.83 3.83 2.30
C LEU A 16 7.65 3.14 1.24
N ILE A 17 7.80 1.82 1.38
CA ILE A 17 8.49 0.99 0.40
C ILE A 17 7.42 0.28 -0.43
N SER A 18 7.47 0.45 -1.75
CA SER A 18 6.62 -0.27 -2.69
C SER A 18 7.38 -1.36 -3.42
N ARG A 19 6.83 -2.57 -3.51
CA ARG A 19 7.38 -3.68 -4.31
C ARG A 19 6.30 -4.35 -5.14
N GLY A 20 6.60 -4.55 -6.42
CA GLY A 20 5.77 -5.33 -7.33
C GLY A 20 6.16 -6.80 -7.32
N TYR A 21 5.15 -7.67 -7.35
CA TYR A 21 5.32 -9.12 -7.40
C TYR A 21 4.56 -9.69 -8.58
N ARG A 22 5.13 -10.72 -9.21
CA ARG A 22 4.39 -11.68 -10.02
C ARG A 22 4.30 -12.96 -9.21
N ILE A 23 3.09 -13.31 -8.79
CA ILE A 23 2.84 -14.48 -7.95
C ILE A 23 2.29 -15.57 -8.84
N THR A 24 2.92 -16.74 -8.79
CA THR A 24 2.50 -17.92 -9.53
C THR A 24 1.94 -18.94 -8.55
N VAL A 25 0.74 -19.43 -8.84
CA VAL A 25 0.03 -20.41 -8.01
C VAL A 25 -0.29 -21.66 -8.83
N ASP A 26 -0.91 -22.65 -8.19
CA ASP A 26 -1.39 -23.88 -8.85
C ASP A 26 -0.32 -24.64 -9.65
N ASP A 27 0.88 -24.79 -9.05
CA ASP A 27 2.02 -25.49 -9.64
C ASP A 27 2.45 -24.89 -11.00
N GLY A 28 2.41 -23.57 -11.11
CA GLY A 28 2.82 -22.88 -12.33
C GLY A 28 1.68 -22.52 -13.28
N ARG A 29 0.45 -22.96 -13.00
CA ARG A 29 -0.68 -22.82 -13.95
C ARG A 29 -1.28 -21.42 -14.01
N ASP A 30 -1.28 -20.70 -12.90
CA ASP A 30 -1.88 -19.36 -12.86
C ASP A 30 -0.90 -18.33 -12.30
N SER A 31 -1.01 -17.09 -12.78
CA SER A 31 -0.17 -15.98 -12.34
C SER A 31 -0.94 -14.68 -12.28
N PHE A 32 -0.73 -13.93 -11.21
CA PHE A 32 -1.26 -12.57 -11.08
C PHE A 32 -0.19 -11.61 -10.56
N TYR A 33 -0.41 -10.32 -10.79
CA TYR A 33 0.45 -9.26 -10.31
C TYR A 33 -0.11 -8.68 -9.00
N ALA A 34 0.76 -8.39 -8.06
CA ALA A 34 0.41 -7.77 -6.79
C ALA A 34 1.41 -6.66 -6.45
N ILE A 35 0.97 -5.67 -5.69
CA ILE A 35 1.83 -4.61 -5.16
C ILE A 35 1.75 -4.68 -3.64
N CYS A 36 2.91 -4.75 -2.98
CA CYS A 36 3.02 -4.52 -1.55
C CYS A 36 3.46 -3.08 -1.31
N ILE A 37 2.82 -2.40 -0.36
CA ILE A 37 3.20 -1.08 0.13
C ILE A 37 3.28 -1.22 1.65
N GLU A 38 4.44 -0.97 2.22
CA GLU A 38 4.71 -1.17 3.65
C GLU A 38 5.56 -0.04 4.23
N GLU A 39 5.40 0.19 5.53
CA GLU A 39 6.33 0.96 6.36
C GLU A 39 7.07 -0.05 7.22
N GLN A 40 8.40 -0.14 7.08
CA GLN A 40 9.18 -1.26 7.62
C GLN A 40 9.08 -1.40 9.15
N ASP A 41 8.93 -0.28 9.85
CA ASP A 41 8.95 -0.22 11.32
C ASP A 41 7.55 -0.03 11.93
N SER A 42 6.49 -0.24 11.14
CA SER A 42 5.12 0.06 11.54
C SER A 42 4.15 -1.01 11.05
N GLU A 43 3.61 -1.76 11.99
CA GLU A 43 2.53 -2.73 11.74
C GLU A 43 1.17 -2.05 11.52
N THR A 44 1.07 -0.74 11.76
CA THR A 44 -0.19 0.03 11.71
C THR A 44 -0.11 1.22 10.75
N ALA A 45 0.65 1.08 9.66
CA ALA A 45 0.67 2.08 8.60
C ALA A 45 -0.64 2.06 7.81
N TRP A 46 -1.22 3.23 7.57
CA TRP A 46 -2.47 3.38 6.82
C TRP A 46 -2.20 4.10 5.50
N ILE A 47 -2.71 3.54 4.40
CA ILE A 47 -2.66 4.20 3.09
C ILE A 47 -3.95 5.02 2.93
N MET A 48 -3.81 6.34 2.86
CA MET A 48 -4.91 7.20 2.44
C MET A 48 -4.83 7.40 0.93
N SER A 49 -5.67 6.68 0.19
CA SER A 49 -5.78 6.81 -1.27
C SER A 49 -6.89 7.80 -1.61
N ASP A 50 -6.54 8.98 -2.13
CA ASP A 50 -7.54 9.98 -2.55
C ASP A 50 -7.91 9.86 -4.04
N THR A 51 -7.54 8.76 -4.71
CA THR A 51 -7.85 8.61 -6.14
C THR A 51 -7.98 7.14 -6.55
N VAL A 52 -9.23 6.71 -6.74
CA VAL A 52 -9.56 5.51 -7.53
C VAL A 52 -9.85 5.99 -8.95
N ARG A 53 -8.86 5.89 -9.85
CA ARG A 53 -9.05 5.99 -11.30
C ARG A 53 -9.18 4.57 -11.83
N SER A 54 -10.02 4.34 -12.85
CA SER A 54 -10.02 3.03 -13.50
C SER A 54 -8.67 2.82 -14.21
N LEU A 55 -8.27 1.57 -14.43
CA LEU A 55 -7.06 1.24 -15.20
C LEU A 55 -7.05 1.90 -16.59
N GLU A 56 -8.23 2.17 -17.15
CA GLU A 56 -8.43 2.82 -18.44
C GLU A 56 -8.08 4.33 -18.39
N ASP A 57 -8.13 4.94 -17.21
CA ASP A 57 -7.90 6.36 -16.96
C ASP A 57 -6.44 6.69 -16.59
N MET A 58 -5.55 5.69 -16.48
CA MET A 58 -4.15 5.83 -16.05
C MET A 58 -3.16 5.97 -17.23
N GLN A 59 -3.42 6.90 -18.16
CA GLN A 59 -2.55 7.17 -19.33
C GLN A 59 -1.10 7.53 -18.97
#